data_AF-A0A218M0K3-F1
#
_entry.id   AF-A0A218M0K3-F1
#
_cell.length_a   1.000
_cell.length_b   1.000
_cell.length_c   1.000
_cell.angle_alpha   90.00
_cell.angle_beta   90.00
_cell.angle_gamma   90.00
#
_symmetry.space_group_name_H-M   'P 1'
#
loop_
_entity.id
_entity.type
_entity.pdbx_description
1 polymer ?
#
loop_
_entity_poly.entity_id
_entity_poly.type
_entity_poly.pdbx_seq_one_letter_code
_entity_poly.pdbx_strand_id
1 'polypeptide(L)'
;MNLIEFPLLDQTSSNSVISTTPNDLSNWSRLSSLWPLLYGTSCCFIEFASLIGSRFDFDRYGLVPRSSPRQADLILTAGTVTMKMAPSLVRLYEQMPEPKYVIAMGACTITGGMFSTDSYSTV
;
A
#
# COMPACT_ATOMS: atom_id res chain seq x y z
N MET A 1 -20.63 8.37 -17.30
CA MET A 1 -20.91 8.63 -15.88
C MET A 1 -21.08 7.27 -15.22
N ASN A 2 -20.11 6.83 -14.42
CA ASN A 2 -20.25 5.59 -13.67
C ASN A 2 -21.26 5.84 -12.56
N LEU A 3 -22.41 5.16 -12.60
CA LEU A 3 -23.43 5.24 -11.56
C LEU A 3 -22.88 4.52 -10.32
N ILE A 4 -22.97 5.18 -9.17
CA ILE A 4 -22.63 4.57 -7.88
C ILE A 4 -23.82 3.70 -7.49
N GLU A 5 -23.61 2.40 -7.41
CA GLU A 5 -24.60 1.47 -6.86
C GLU A 5 -24.73 1.73 -5.36
N PHE A 6 -25.91 2.17 -4.93
CA PHE A 6 -26.17 2.37 -3.51
C PHE A 6 -26.33 1.00 -2.83
N PRO A 7 -25.53 0.68 -1.80
CA PRO A 7 -25.69 -0.58 -1.09
C PRO A 7 -27.08 -0.62 -0.43
N LEU A 8 -27.89 -1.64 -0.77
CA LEU A 8 -29.24 -1.85 -0.21
C LEU A 8 -29.23 -2.44 1.21
N LEU A 9 -28.05 -2.69 1.78
CA LEU A 9 -27.88 -3.30 3.08
C LEU A 9 -27.62 -2.19 4.11
N ASP A 10 -28.61 -1.95 4.97
CA ASP A 10 -28.50 -1.04 6.10
C ASP A 10 -27.48 -1.62 7.09
N GLN A 11 -26.23 -1.14 7.05
CA GLN A 11 -25.16 -1.57 7.95
C GLN A 11 -25.38 -0.97 9.35
N THR A 12 -26.45 -1.37 10.02
CA THR A 12 -26.68 -1.06 11.43
C THR A 12 -25.81 -1.98 12.29
N SER A 13 -24.52 -1.64 12.43
CA SER A 13 -23.67 -2.30 13.41
C SER A 13 -24.13 -1.90 14.82
N SER A 14 -24.63 -2.86 15.59
CA SER A 14 -24.97 -2.66 17.00
C SER A 14 -23.68 -2.49 17.82
N ASN A 15 -23.22 -1.25 17.94
CA ASN A 15 -22.01 -0.90 18.67
C ASN A 15 -22.24 -1.01 20.18
N SER A 16 -21.98 -2.19 20.75
CA SER A 16 -21.81 -2.32 22.20
C SER A 16 -20.42 -1.82 22.61
N VAL A 17 -20.31 -1.16 23.77
CA VAL A 17 -19.02 -0.67 24.32
C VAL A 17 -17.98 -1.79 24.45
N ILE A 18 -18.45 -3.03 24.64
CA ILE A 18 -17.62 -4.24 24.73
C ILE A 18 -17.07 -4.65 23.36
N SER A 19 -17.78 -4.39 22.26
CA SER A 19 -17.32 -4.70 20.89
C SER A 19 -16.35 -3.65 20.34
N THR A 20 -16.51 -2.38 20.73
CA THR A 20 -15.64 -1.29 20.23
C THR A 20 -14.22 -1.38 20.79
N THR A 21 -14.08 -1.67 22.08
CA THR A 21 -12.76 -1.73 22.75
C THR A 21 -11.76 -2.77 22.17
N PRO A 22 -12.13 -4.03 21.84
CA PRO A 22 -11.23 -4.97 21.19
C PRO A 22 -10.97 -4.62 19.72
N ASN A 23 -11.95 -4.04 19.03
CA ASN A 23 -11.77 -3.56 17.66
C ASN A 23 -10.74 -2.44 17.61
N ASP A 24 -10.82 -1.46 18.52
CA ASP A 24 -9.87 -0.37 18.66
C ASP A 24 -8.45 -0.90 18.95
N LEU A 25 -8.33 -1.88 19.84
CA LEU A 25 -7.04 -2.53 20.13
C LEU A 25 -6.45 -3.23 18.90
N SER A 26 -7.28 -3.96 18.15
CA SER A 26 -6.85 -4.69 16.94
C SER A 26 -6.45 -3.75 15.80
N ASN A 27 -7.13 -2.62 15.67
CA ASN A 27 -6.81 -1.60 14.67
C ASN A 27 -5.53 -0.86 15.06
N TRP A 28 -5.36 -0.55 16.35
CA TRP A 28 -4.15 0.08 16.86
C TRP A 28 -2.93 -0.82 16.71
N SER A 29 -3.04 -2.12 17.00
CA SER A 29 -1.91 -3.06 16.83
C SER A 29 -1.49 -3.16 15.37
N ARG A 30 -2.44 -3.24 14.43
CA ARG A 30 -2.14 -3.24 12.99
C ARG A 30 -1.52 -1.94 12.53
N LEU A 31 -2.05 -0.80 12.96
CA LEU A 31 -1.57 0.52 12.56
C LEU A 31 -0.16 0.82 13.10
N SER A 32 0.15 0.35 14.30
CA SER A 32 1.42 0.64 14.98
C SER A 32 2.59 -0.24 14.50
N SER A 33 2.34 -1.30 13.73
CA SER A 33 3.39 -2.22 13.27
C SER A 33 3.18 -2.70 11.83
N LEU A 34 2.99 -1.77 10.89
CA LEU A 34 2.86 -2.11 9.47
C LEU A 34 4.23 -2.49 8.90
N TRP A 35 4.33 -3.62 8.20
CA TRP A 35 5.57 -4.05 7.56
C TRP A 35 5.52 -3.84 6.06
N PRO A 36 6.16 -2.77 5.54
CA PRO A 36 6.18 -2.49 4.12
C PRO A 36 7.10 -3.44 3.35
N LEU A 37 6.64 -3.85 2.18
CA LEU A 37 7.44 -4.58 1.21
C LEU A 37 8.50 -3.64 0.65
N LEU A 38 9.76 -4.05 0.68
CA LEU A 38 10.87 -3.32 0.07
C LEU A 38 10.76 -3.42 -1.46
N TYR A 39 9.90 -2.58 -2.02
CA TYR A 39 9.54 -2.52 -3.43
C TYR A 39 9.91 -1.17 -4.02
N GLY A 40 10.54 -1.18 -5.19
CA GLY A 40 10.86 0.04 -5.91
C GLY A 40 11.26 -0.26 -7.35
N THR A 41 10.73 0.53 -8.29
CA THR A 41 10.99 0.32 -9.72
C THR A 41 11.70 1.50 -10.38
N SER A 42 11.51 2.72 -9.87
CA SER A 42 12.09 3.92 -10.46
C SER A 42 12.49 4.96 -9.40
N CYS A 43 12.43 6.25 -9.73
CA CYS A 43 12.96 7.36 -8.95
C CYS A 43 12.36 7.48 -7.54
N CYS A 44 11.07 7.20 -7.33
CA CYS A 44 10.46 7.29 -6.00
C CYS A 44 11.05 6.30 -4.99
N PHE A 45 11.79 5.27 -5.43
CA PHE A 45 12.46 4.37 -4.51
C PHE A 45 13.62 5.04 -3.74
N ILE A 46 14.32 6.02 -4.31
CA ILE A 46 15.39 6.70 -3.56
C ILE A 46 14.81 7.59 -2.45
N GLU A 47 13.63 8.16 -2.70
CA GLU A 47 12.87 8.91 -1.69
C GLU A 47 12.43 7.96 -0.57
N PHE A 48 11.92 6.78 -0.93
CA PHE A 48 11.59 5.73 0.03
C PHE A 48 12.83 5.24 0.82
N ALA A 49 13.96 5.00 0.15
CA ALA A 49 15.20 4.58 0.80
C ALA A 49 15.75 5.67 1.73
N SER A 50 15.54 6.94 1.42
CA SER A 50 15.91 8.03 2.32
C SER A 50 15.11 8.00 3.62
N LEU A 51 13.85 7.55 3.59
CA LEU A 51 13.04 7.35 4.81
C LEU A 51 13.64 6.28 5.72
N ILE A 52 14.18 5.20 5.15
CA ILE A 52 14.86 4.12 5.89
C ILE A 52 16.14 4.64 6.57
N GLY A 53 16.76 5.69 6.02
CA GLY A 53 17.97 6.28 6.55
C GLY A 53 17.79 6.95 7.93
N SER A 54 18.91 7.18 8.60
CA SER A 54 18.97 7.74 9.96
C SER A 54 18.36 9.13 10.12
N ARG A 55 18.23 9.89 9.02
CA ARG A 55 17.68 11.27 9.08
C ARG A 55 16.17 11.27 9.37
N PHE A 56 15.44 10.35 8.77
CA PHE A 56 13.97 10.31 8.87
C PHE A 56 13.47 9.15 9.74
N ASP A 57 14.26 8.09 9.86
CA ASP A 57 14.01 6.92 10.72
C ASP A 57 12.61 6.32 10.53
N PHE A 58 12.51 5.45 9.55
CA PHE A 58 11.27 4.77 9.20
C PHE A 58 10.74 3.87 10.33
N ASP A 59 11.62 3.25 11.09
CA ASP A 59 11.26 2.32 12.17
C ASP A 59 10.61 3.03 13.38
N ARG A 60 10.79 4.35 13.49
CA ARG A 60 10.13 5.18 14.53
C ARG A 60 8.61 5.03 14.56
N TYR A 61 8.00 4.74 13.41
CA TYR A 61 6.55 4.52 13.28
C TYR A 61 6.15 3.04 13.30
N GLY A 62 7.07 2.13 13.64
CA GLY A 62 6.88 0.68 13.60
C GLY A 62 6.92 0.10 12.19
N LEU A 63 7.48 0.85 11.22
CA LEU A 63 7.57 0.46 9.82
C LEU A 63 8.90 -0.26 9.55
N VAL A 64 8.88 -1.59 9.62
CA VAL A 64 10.05 -2.42 9.34
C VAL A 64 9.99 -2.97 7.92
N PRO A 65 10.90 -2.56 7.00
CA PRO A 65 10.86 -3.03 5.63
C PRO A 65 11.22 -4.53 5.54
N ARG A 66 10.40 -5.29 4.81
CA ARG A 66 10.60 -6.73 4.55
C ARG A 66 10.82 -6.98 3.07
N SER A 67 11.79 -7.82 2.74
CA SER A 67 12.09 -8.22 1.36
C SER A 67 11.19 -9.35 0.83
N SER A 68 10.36 -9.93 1.71
CA SER A 68 9.47 -11.05 1.41
C SER A 68 8.02 -10.59 1.39
N PRO A 69 7.23 -10.85 0.32
CA PRO A 69 5.81 -10.51 0.28
C PRO A 69 5.00 -11.28 1.33
N ARG A 70 5.44 -12.46 1.74
CA ARG A 70 4.74 -13.27 2.75
C ARG A 70 4.88 -12.73 4.17
N GLN A 71 5.82 -11.81 4.38
CA GLN A 71 6.07 -11.14 5.65
C GLN A 71 5.62 -9.68 5.62
N ALA A 72 5.17 -9.16 4.49
CA ALA A 72 4.83 -7.75 4.35
C ALA A 72 3.31 -7.60 4.24
N ASP A 73 2.79 -6.57 4.91
CA ASP A 73 1.35 -6.28 4.99
C ASP A 73 1.01 -4.95 4.28
N LEU A 74 2.03 -4.15 3.96
CA LEU A 74 1.90 -2.90 3.22
C LEU A 74 2.77 -2.95 1.96
N ILE A 75 2.26 -2.49 0.83
CA ILE A 75 3.05 -2.30 -0.39
C ILE A 75 2.99 -0.82 -0.81
N LEU A 76 4.15 -0.17 -0.82
CA LEU A 76 4.32 1.15 -1.40
C LEU A 76 4.75 0.96 -2.85
N THR A 77 3.93 1.37 -3.81
CA THR A 77 4.33 1.34 -5.22
C THR A 77 5.23 2.53 -5.52
N ALA A 78 6.51 2.42 -5.14
CA ALA A 78 7.50 3.47 -5.28
C ALA A 78 8.14 3.46 -6.68
N GLY A 79 7.41 4.00 -7.65
CA GLY A 79 7.93 4.25 -9.00
C GLY A 79 7.03 3.74 -10.13
N THR A 80 7.45 4.08 -11.34
CA THR A 80 6.75 3.78 -12.59
C THR A 80 6.62 2.27 -12.79
N VAL A 81 5.42 1.82 -13.15
CA VAL A 81 5.15 0.42 -13.49
C VAL A 81 5.08 0.32 -15.00
N THR A 82 5.84 -0.60 -15.58
CA THR A 82 5.79 -0.90 -17.02
C THR A 82 4.89 -2.10 -17.28
N MET A 83 4.44 -2.27 -18.53
CA MET A 83 3.64 -3.42 -18.98
C MET A 83 4.28 -4.76 -18.58
N LYS A 84 5.61 -4.84 -18.59
CA LYS A 84 6.36 -6.04 -18.16
C LYS A 84 6.30 -6.26 -16.65
N MET A 85 6.32 -5.18 -15.86
CA MET A 85 6.33 -5.25 -14.40
C MET A 85 4.93 -5.43 -13.81
N ALA A 86 3.89 -4.93 -14.49
CA ALA A 86 2.49 -5.03 -14.06
C ALA A 86 2.05 -6.42 -13.55
N PRO A 87 2.25 -7.53 -14.30
CA PRO A 87 1.86 -8.86 -13.82
C PRO A 87 2.67 -9.31 -12.60
N SER A 88 3.94 -8.87 -12.50
CA SER A 88 4.79 -9.20 -11.35
C SER A 88 4.34 -8.46 -10.09
N LEU A 89 3.90 -7.20 -10.22
CA LEU A 89 3.34 -6.44 -9.12
C LEU A 89 2.04 -7.05 -8.61
N VAL A 90 1.13 -7.44 -9.51
CA VAL A 90 -0.09 -8.17 -9.14
C VAL A 90 0.26 -9.47 -8.40
N ARG A 91 1.27 -10.20 -8.89
CA ARG A 91 1.73 -11.43 -8.23
C ARG A 91 2.27 -11.20 -6.82
N LEU A 92 3.03 -10.12 -6.60
CA LEU A 92 3.49 -9.75 -5.25
C LEU A 92 2.31 -9.46 -4.33
N TYR A 93 1.33 -8.69 -4.81
CA TYR A 93 0.13 -8.38 -4.05
C TYR A 93 -0.72 -9.62 -3.70
N GLU A 94 -0.82 -10.58 -4.62
CA GLU A 94 -1.50 -11.87 -4.37
C GLU A 94 -0.80 -12.72 -3.31
N GLN A 95 0.53 -12.61 -3.18
CA GLN A 95 1.33 -13.41 -2.24
C GLN A 95 1.33 -12.84 -0.82
N MET A 96 0.84 -11.62 -0.61
CA MET A 96 0.75 -10.97 0.69
C MET A 96 -0.42 -11.52 1.52
N PRO A 97 -0.25 -11.69 2.85
CA PRO A 97 -1.32 -12.09 3.75
C PRO A 97 -2.40 -10.99 3.88
N GLU A 98 -3.59 -11.37 4.32
CA GLU A 98 -4.62 -10.39 4.72
C GLU A 98 -4.47 -10.06 6.21
N PRO A 99 -4.61 -8.79 6.64
CA PRO A 99 -5.01 -7.60 5.87
C PRO A 99 -3.82 -6.93 5.14
N LYS A 100 -3.99 -6.64 3.85
CA LYS A 100 -2.98 -5.97 3.02
C LYS A 100 -3.43 -4.59 2.57
N TYR A 101 -2.47 -3.65 2.54
CA TYR A 101 -2.69 -2.26 2.16
C TYR A 101 -1.76 -1.86 1.01
N VAL A 102 -2.24 -1.01 0.10
CA VAL A 102 -1.48 -0.52 -1.05
C VAL A 102 -1.51 1.00 -1.01
N ILE A 103 -0.34 1.63 -1.09
CA ILE A 103 -0.21 3.09 -1.23
C ILE A 103 0.48 3.39 -2.55
N ALA A 104 -0.19 4.17 -3.40
CA ALA A 104 0.37 4.69 -4.64
C ALA A 104 1.32 5.86 -4.33
N MET A 105 2.62 5.69 -4.61
CA MET A 105 3.65 6.69 -4.32
C MET A 105 4.19 7.32 -5.61
N GLY A 106 3.91 8.61 -5.76
CA GLY A 106 4.37 9.43 -6.88
C GLY A 106 3.36 9.52 -8.03
N ALA A 107 3.55 10.52 -8.89
CA ALA A 107 2.61 10.80 -9.99
C ALA A 107 2.50 9.64 -10.99
N CYS A 108 3.59 8.88 -11.19
CA CYS A 108 3.62 7.77 -12.13
C CYS A 108 2.66 6.64 -11.76
N THR A 109 2.46 6.35 -10.47
CA THR A 109 1.56 5.27 -10.04
C THR A 109 0.10 5.69 -9.91
N ILE A 110 -0.17 6.99 -9.92
CA ILE A 110 -1.54 7.54 -9.78
C ILE A 110 -2.18 7.72 -11.16
N THR A 111 -1.46 8.32 -12.12
CA THR A 111 -2.00 8.67 -13.44
C THR A 111 -1.08 8.30 -14.61
N GLY A 112 0.03 7.61 -14.36
CA GLY A 112 1.13 7.47 -15.32
C GLY A 112 2.09 8.68 -15.32
N GLY A 113 1.72 9.78 -14.66
CA GLY A 113 2.57 10.97 -14.52
C GLY A 113 3.02 11.53 -15.86
N MET A 114 4.32 11.78 -16.02
CA MET A 114 4.89 12.26 -17.29
C MET A 114 4.79 11.25 -18.44
N PHE A 115 4.57 9.95 -18.14
CA PHE A 115 4.48 8.89 -19.13
C PHE A 115 3.04 8.62 -19.60
N SER A 116 2.07 9.38 -19.09
CA SER A 116 0.65 9.22 -19.38
C SER A 116 0.28 9.52 -20.84
N THR A 117 1.01 10.42 -21.52
CA THR A 117 0.62 10.93 -22.84
C THR A 117 1.07 10.02 -23.99
N ASP A 118 2.38 9.81 -24.14
CA ASP A 118 2.96 9.22 -25.37
C ASP A 118 3.79 7.95 -25.12
N SER A 119 3.74 7.36 -23.92
CA SER A 119 4.54 6.18 -23.65
C SER A 119 3.84 4.90 -24.13
N TYR A 120 4.59 4.03 -24.81
CA TYR A 120 4.07 2.77 -25.38
C TYR A 120 4.08 1.61 -24.39
N SER A 121 4.63 1.79 -23.19
CA SER A 121 4.95 0.68 -22.29
C SER A 121 4.78 0.95 -20.80
N THR A 122 4.33 2.14 -20.38
CA THR A 122 3.92 2.35 -18.97
C THR A 122 2.43 2.09 -18.82
N VAL A 123 2.05 1.60 -17.64
CA VAL A 123 0.65 1.47 -17.23
C VAL A 123 0.18 2.69 -16.45
#